data_AF-M0N1S9-F1
#
_entry.id   AF-M0N1S9-F1
#
_cell.length_a   1.000
_cell.length_b   1.000
_cell.length_c   1.000
_cell.angle_alpha   90.00
_cell.angle_beta   90.00
_cell.angle_gamma   90.00
#
_symmetry.space_group_name_H-M   'P 1'
#
loop_
_entity.id
_entity.type
_entity.pdbx_description
1 polymer ?
#
loop_
_entity_poly.entity_id
_entity_poly.type
_entity_poly.pdbx_seq_one_letter_code
_entity_poly.pdbx_strand_id
1 'polypeptide(L)'
;MSGYVVEIKPSARRSSRTAGEWVHESGPHRRFASKALACEWARKASADGPVWVQDVPAHDPNPADGYLVGGRRTAGSPATAGSQSSLDGV
;
A
#
# COMPACT_ATOMS: atom_id res chain seq x y z
N MET A 1 17.18 15.13 -5.11
CA MET A 1 16.52 13.80 -5.20
C MET A 1 15.09 13.89 -4.68
N SER A 2 14.11 13.86 -5.58
CA SER A 2 12.72 13.53 -5.22
C SER A 2 12.71 12.09 -4.70
N GLY A 3 12.36 11.90 -3.42
CA GLY A 3 12.24 10.55 -2.85
C GLY A 3 10.92 9.92 -3.28
N TYR A 4 10.74 8.63 -2.99
CA TYR A 4 9.48 7.91 -3.21
C TYR A 4 8.73 7.81 -1.89
N VAL A 5 7.58 8.47 -1.78
CA VAL A 5 6.74 8.53 -0.59
C VAL A 5 5.65 7.47 -0.67
N VAL A 6 5.59 6.62 0.35
CA VAL A 6 4.56 5.61 0.50
C VAL A 6 3.63 5.97 1.65
N GLU A 7 2.33 6.01 1.39
CA GLU A 7 1.31 6.08 2.44
C GLU A 7 0.91 4.67 2.90
N ILE A 8 0.96 4.43 4.21
CA ILE A 8 0.66 3.15 4.85
C ILE A 8 -0.82 3.09 5.21
N LYS A 9 -1.58 2.32 4.43
CA LYS A 9 -3.03 2.18 4.62
C LYS A 9 -3.39 1.29 5.83
N PRO A 10 -4.58 1.47 6.44
CA PRO A 10 -5.02 0.65 7.57
C PRO A 10 -4.99 -0.86 7.33
N SER A 11 -5.22 -1.30 6.08
CA SER A 11 -5.13 -2.71 5.72
C SER A 11 -3.72 -3.29 5.93
N ALA A 12 -2.68 -2.53 5.56
CA ALA A 12 -1.30 -2.95 5.79
C ALA A 12 -0.94 -2.99 7.28
N ARG A 13 -1.43 -2.02 8.08
CA ARG A 13 -1.21 -1.98 9.54
C ARG A 13 -1.80 -3.19 10.25
N ARG A 14 -2.96 -3.67 9.78
CA ARG A 14 -3.59 -4.88 10.33
C ARG A 14 -2.88 -6.16 9.92
N SER A 15 -2.27 -6.18 8.73
CA SER A 15 -1.58 -7.37 8.20
C SER A 15 -0.10 -7.48 8.59
N SER A 16 0.54 -6.38 8.97
CA SER A 16 1.98 -6.34 9.27
C SER A 16 2.25 -5.57 10.55
N ARG A 17 2.85 -6.22 11.55
CA ARG A 17 3.27 -5.58 12.81
C ARG A 17 4.26 -4.46 12.52
N THR A 18 5.26 -4.72 11.67
CA THR A 18 6.26 -3.72 11.25
C THR A 18 5.62 -2.47 10.63
N ALA A 19 4.56 -2.63 9.84
CA ALA A 19 3.85 -1.49 9.27
C ALA A 19 3.07 -0.71 10.34
N GLY A 20 2.45 -1.42 11.29
CA GLY A 20 1.75 -0.81 12.42
C GLY A 20 2.69 -0.02 13.35
N GLU A 21 3.81 -0.62 13.74
CA GLU A 21 4.85 -0.01 14.59
C GLU A 21 5.39 1.27 13.96
N TRP A 22 5.76 1.22 12.66
CA TRP A 22 6.23 2.40 11.96
C TRP A 22 5.21 3.55 12.02
N VAL A 23 3.93 3.25 11.80
CA VAL A 23 2.89 4.28 11.81
C VAL A 23 2.71 4.88 13.20
N HIS A 24 2.84 4.06 14.25
CA HIS A 24 2.79 4.53 15.62
C HIS A 24 3.93 5.51 15.94
N GLU A 25 5.14 5.23 15.45
CA GLU A 25 6.33 6.03 15.75
C GLU A 25 6.50 7.25 14.84
N SER A 26 6.24 7.09 13.54
CA SER A 26 6.62 8.06 12.49
C SER A 26 5.43 8.58 11.67
N GLY A 27 4.23 8.06 11.91
CA GLY A 27 3.02 8.42 11.18
C GLY A 27 2.83 7.64 9.87
N PRO A 28 1.78 7.97 9.10
CA PRO A 28 1.29 7.15 7.99
C PRO A 28 2.15 7.22 6.73
N HIS A 29 3.10 8.16 6.62
CA HIS A 29 3.91 8.34 5.43
C HIS A 29 5.34 7.88 5.68
N ARG A 30 5.90 7.13 4.73
CA ARG A 30 7.28 6.70 4.75
C ARG A 30 7.97 7.07 3.45
N ARG A 31 9.06 7.83 3.58
CA ARG A 31 9.88 8.24 2.42
C ARG A 31 11.02 7.25 2.21
N PHE A 32 11.24 6.91 0.95
CA PHE A 32 12.34 6.08 0.48
C PHE A 32 13.17 6.84 -0.54
N ALA A 33 14.42 6.42 -0.75
CA ALA A 33 15.24 6.99 -1.81
C ALA A 33 14.78 6.52 -3.21
N SER A 34 14.10 5.38 -3.30
CA SER A 34 13.56 4.84 -4.55
C SER A 34 12.40 3.89 -4.31
N LYS A 35 11.61 3.65 -5.37
CA LYS A 35 10.54 2.65 -5.37
C LYS A 35 11.06 1.24 -5.06
N ALA A 36 12.24 0.87 -5.56
CA ALA A 36 12.84 -0.43 -5.31
C ALA A 36 13.01 -0.69 -3.81
N LEU A 37 13.54 0.30 -3.07
CA LEU A 37 13.70 0.22 -1.63
C LEU A 37 12.36 0.12 -0.89
N ALA A 38 11.33 0.82 -1.37
CA ALA A 38 9.99 0.71 -0.83
C ALA A 38 9.42 -0.70 -0.99
N CYS A 39 9.60 -1.31 -2.16
CA CYS A 39 9.18 -2.69 -2.43
C CYS A 39 9.97 -3.71 -1.59
N GLU A 40 11.28 -3.52 -1.42
CA GLU A 40 12.11 -4.38 -0.55
C GLU A 40 11.67 -4.27 0.91
N TRP A 41 11.38 -3.07 1.38
CA TRP A 41 10.84 -2.89 2.71
C TRP A 41 9.48 -3.60 2.87
N ALA A 42 8.57 -3.49 1.90
CA ALA A 42 7.30 -4.21 1.93
C ALA A 42 7.47 -5.74 1.98
N ARG A 43 8.47 -6.28 1.27
CA ARG A 43 8.81 -7.72 1.35
C ARG A 43 9.25 -8.12 2.76
N LYS A 44 10.10 -7.31 3.41
CA LYS A 44 10.53 -7.55 4.80
C LYS A 44 9.37 -7.42 5.79
N ALA A 45 8.51 -6.43 5.58
CA ALA A 45 7.32 -6.18 6.40
C ALA A 45 6.24 -7.27 6.22
N SER A 46 6.35 -8.13 5.21
CA SER A 46 5.38 -9.21 4.95
C SER A 46 5.55 -10.44 5.84
N ALA A 47 6.40 -10.39 6.87
CA ALA A 47 6.69 -11.53 7.75
C ALA A 47 5.45 -12.05 8.51
N ASP A 48 4.63 -11.15 9.07
CA ASP A 48 3.41 -11.52 9.80
C ASP A 48 2.18 -11.69 8.87
N GLY A 49 2.22 -11.09 7.68
CA GLY A 49 1.13 -11.14 6.73
C GLY A 49 1.42 -10.36 5.44
N PRO A 50 0.82 -10.75 4.31
CA PRO A 50 1.16 -10.21 3.00
C PRO A 50 0.86 -8.72 2.89
N VAL A 51 1.90 -7.93 2.61
CA VAL A 51 1.81 -6.50 2.26
C VAL A 51 2.61 -6.20 1.00
N TRP A 52 2.16 -5.23 0.21
CA TRP A 52 2.87 -4.80 -0.99
C TRP A 52 2.68 -3.31 -1.26
N VAL A 53 3.60 -2.74 -2.03
CA VAL A 53 3.48 -1.39 -2.57
C VAL A 53 2.64 -1.43 -3.84
N GLN A 54 1.64 -0.56 -3.91
CA GLN A 54 0.84 -0.28 -5.10
C GLN A 54 1.13 1.16 -5.53
N ASP A 55 1.42 1.38 -6.81
CA ASP A 55 1.61 2.76 -7.30
C ASP A 55 0.31 3.55 -7.27
N VAL A 56 0.45 4.84 -6.98
CA VAL A 56 -0.65 5.79 -7.10
C VAL A 56 -0.94 6.04 -8.59
N PRO A 57 -2.21 6.04 -9.02
CA PRO A 57 -2.57 6.38 -10.40
C PRO A 57 -2.11 7.80 -10.74
N ALA A 58 -1.66 8.04 -11.98
CA ALA A 58 -1.12 9.34 -12.41
C ALA A 58 -2.11 10.52 -12.31
N HIS A 59 -3.41 10.26 -12.11
CA HIS A 59 -4.47 11.25 -11.96
C HIS A 59 -4.95 11.42 -10.51
N ASP A 60 -4.38 10.68 -9.57
CA ASP A 60 -4.75 10.77 -8.16
C ASP A 60 -4.08 12.03 -7.55
N PRO A 61 -4.84 12.92 -6.90
CA PRO A 61 -4.30 14.14 -6.31
C PRO A 61 -3.47 13.90 -5.04
N ASN A 62 -3.33 12.65 -4.58
CA ASN A 62 -2.57 12.33 -3.38
C ASN A 62 -1.07 12.65 -3.55
N PRO A 63 -0.43 13.33 -2.58
CA PRO A 63 1.01 13.60 -2.60
C PRO A 63 1.91 12.36 -2.44
N ALA A 64 1.36 11.18 -2.19
CA ALA A 64 2.12 9.93 -2.14
C ALA A 64 2.40 9.37 -3.54
N ASP A 65 3.58 8.79 -3.71
CA ASP A 65 3.97 8.08 -4.94
C ASP A 65 3.45 6.62 -4.96
N GLY A 66 3.16 6.07 -3.78
CA GLY A 66 2.56 4.75 -3.66
C GLY A 66 1.83 4.50 -2.34
N TYR A 67 1.10 3.39 -2.29
CA TYR A 67 0.36 2.91 -1.14
C TYR A 67 0.93 1.58 -0.65
N LEU A 68 1.20 1.46 0.65
CA LEU A 68 1.38 0.15 1.26
C LEU A 68 0.01 -0.39 1.64
N VAL A 69 -0.33 -1.53 1.05
CA VAL A 69 -1.60 -2.23 1.28
C VAL A 69 -1.33 -3.65 1.78
N GLY A 70 -2.23 -4.16 2.61
CA GLY A 70 -2.18 -5.52 3.13
C GLY A 70 -3.46 -6.28 2.85
N GLY A 71 -3.37 -7.61 2.83
CA GLY A 71 -4.50 -8.51 2.65
C GLY A 71 -4.22 -9.66 1.70
N ARG A 72 -5.25 -10.43 1.35
CA ARG A 72 -5.12 -11.46 0.31
C ARG A 72 -4.90 -10.74 -1.02
N ARG A 73 -3.75 -10.97 -1.66
CA ARG A 73 -3.58 -10.65 -3.07
C ARG A 73 -4.64 -11.44 -3.81
N THR A 74 -5.74 -10.78 -4.20
CA THR A 74 -6.49 -11.23 -5.36
C THR A 74 -5.52 -11.04 -6.51
N ALA A 75 -4.82 -12.11 -6.88
CA ALA A 75 -4.15 -12.17 -8.17
C ALA A 75 -5.27 -12.01 -9.19
N GLY A 76 -5.57 -10.77 -9.57
CA GLY A 76 -6.40 -10.50 -10.70
C GLY A 76 -5.67 -11.11 -11.88
N SER A 77 -6.19 -12.22 -12.40
CA SER A 77 -5.94 -12.58 -13.79
C SER A 77 -6.15 -11.31 -14.63
N PRO A 78 -5.29 -10.99 -15.61
CA PRO A 78 -5.51 -9.85 -16.48
C PRO A 78 -6.68 -10.17 -17.42
N ALA A 79 -7.90 -10.04 -16.94
CA ALA A 79 -9.10 -10.00 -17.76
C ALA A 79 -10.27 -9.42 -16.97
N THR A 80 -10.81 -8.35 -17.55
CA THR A 80 -12.15 -7.79 -17.30
C THR A 80 -12.24 -6.80 -16.14
N ALA A 81 -12.35 -5.54 -16.56
CA ALA A 81 -12.87 -4.40 -15.82
C ALA A 81 -13.86 -4.81 -14.71
N GLY A 82 -13.53 -4.43 -13.48
CA GLY A 82 -14.40 -4.66 -12.34
C GLY A 82 -15.73 -3.94 -12.51
N SER A 83 -16.83 -4.70 -12.55
CA SER A 83 -18.12 -4.18 -12.10
C SER A 83 -18.01 -3.96 -10.60
N GLN A 84 -17.74 -2.72 -10.20
CA GLN A 84 -17.99 -2.25 -8.84
C GLN A 84 -19.50 -2.10 -8.71
N SER A 85 -20.17 -3.09 -8.12
CA SER A 85 -21.59 -2.97 -7.78
C SER A 85 -21.74 -1.92 -6.69
N SER A 86 -22.38 -0.81 -7.05
CA SER A 86 -22.88 0.19 -6.12
C SER A 86 -23.87 -0.49 -5.17
N LEU A 87 -23.65 -0.40 -3.86
CA LEU A 87 -24.64 -0.84 -2.89
C LEU A 87 -25.71 0.25 -2.81
N ASP A 88 -26.82 0.04 -3.51
CA ASP A 88 -28.06 0.77 -3.28
C ASP A 88 -28.60 0.41 -1.89
N GLY A 89 -28.82 1.44 -1.09
CA GLY A 89 -29.35 1.33 0.27
C GLY A 89 -30.82 0.92 0.29
N VAL A 90 -31.20 0.25 1.38
CA VAL A 90 -32.59 0.13 1.86
C VAL A 90 -32.62 0.38 3.36
#